data_AF-X1T206-F1
#
_entry.id   AF-X1T206-F1
#
_cell.length_a   1.000
_cell.length_b   1.000
_cell.length_c   1.000
_cell.angle_alpha   90.00
_cell.angle_beta   90.00
_cell.angle_gamma   90.00
#
_symmetry.space_group_name_H-M   'P 1'
#
loop_
_entity.id
_entity.type
_entity.pdbx_description
1 polymer ?
#
loop_
_entity_poly.entity_id
_entity_poly.type
_entity_poly.pdbx_seq_one_letter_code
_entity_poly.pdbx_strand_id
1 'polypeptide(L)'
;MELTGAQIICECLVREGVEHFFGIPGGATIPFYDLLPQYPQLKHILVRHEQVAAHAADGYAHEAGVDFPLKMVNEISGRTPQLCRLSPAGPHHVEDLHRAGGIAAVMKEIESVLHTEVPTVTGGTVGENIAAAGVRDRAVILPFAEPHSPRGGLTVLFGSLAPEGAVVKSAAVAPQMMSHRGPARCFDSEDECVEAIMEHHFKEGDVLVLRYEGPRGGPGMPEMLSPTSMISGMGVDDKVALITDGRFSGATRDAAIGHVSPEAAAGGPIAALQDGDEVIIDIANQRLDTALSQGEIEARLAALPDFQPKIDSGYLKRYAQSVTSASRGAVFKD
;
A
#
# COMPACT_ATOMS: atom_id res chain seq x y z
N MET A 1 9.36 -28.42 -30.56
CA MET A 1 7.94 -28.63 -30.21
C MET A 1 7.45 -27.29 -29.70
N GLU A 2 6.31 -26.78 -30.16
CA GLU A 2 5.77 -25.54 -29.60
C GLU A 2 5.33 -25.81 -28.17
N LEU A 3 5.79 -24.98 -27.23
CA LEU A 3 5.38 -25.05 -25.83
C LEU A 3 4.11 -24.22 -25.66
N THR A 4 3.19 -24.70 -24.82
CA THR A 4 2.06 -23.88 -24.38
C THR A 4 2.56 -22.73 -23.49
N GLY A 5 1.84 -21.60 -23.43
CA GLY A 5 2.25 -20.46 -22.60
C GLY A 5 2.46 -20.83 -21.12
N ALA A 6 1.72 -21.81 -20.61
CA ALA A 6 1.87 -22.32 -19.26
C ALA A 6 3.15 -23.18 -19.06
N GLN A 7 3.57 -23.96 -20.08
CA GLN A 7 4.87 -24.64 -20.07
C GLN A 7 6.02 -23.63 -20.13
N ILE A 8 5.91 -22.58 -20.96
CA ILE A 8 6.91 -21.51 -21.05
C ILE A 8 7.11 -20.85 -19.68
N ILE A 9 6.03 -20.53 -18.95
CA ILE A 9 6.15 -19.97 -17.59
C ILE A 9 6.92 -20.93 -16.67
N CYS A 10 6.60 -22.22 -16.66
CA CYS A 10 7.28 -23.20 -15.83
C CYS A 10 8.78 -23.35 -16.17
N GLU A 11 9.12 -23.57 -17.45
CA GLU A 11 10.51 -23.70 -17.90
C GLU A 11 11.36 -22.48 -17.51
N CYS A 12 10.79 -21.28 -17.58
CA CYS A 12 11.52 -20.07 -17.27
C CYS A 12 11.67 -19.82 -15.76
N LEU A 13 10.65 -20.14 -14.94
CA LEU A 13 10.82 -20.16 -13.49
C LEU A 13 11.97 -21.09 -13.08
N VAL A 14 12.04 -22.29 -13.69
CA VAL A 14 13.14 -23.24 -13.47
C VAL A 14 14.48 -22.68 -13.91
N ARG A 15 14.54 -22.03 -15.08
CA ARG A 15 15.79 -21.48 -15.65
C ARG A 15 16.36 -20.35 -14.79
N GLU A 16 15.51 -19.48 -14.26
CA GLU A 16 15.91 -18.40 -13.35
C GLU A 16 16.15 -18.88 -11.90
N GLY A 17 16.09 -20.20 -11.64
CA GLY A 17 16.35 -20.77 -10.31
C GLY A 17 15.25 -20.51 -9.28
N VAL A 18 14.03 -20.17 -9.72
CA VAL A 18 12.90 -19.92 -8.81
C VAL A 18 12.41 -21.24 -8.23
N GLU A 19 12.73 -21.50 -6.96
CA GLU A 19 12.24 -22.67 -6.23
C GLU A 19 10.84 -22.44 -5.63
N HIS A 20 10.55 -21.22 -5.17
CA HIS A 20 9.31 -20.89 -4.46
C HIS A 20 8.56 -19.76 -5.17
N PHE A 21 7.24 -19.88 -5.31
CA PHE A 21 6.39 -18.81 -5.82
C PHE A 21 5.04 -18.76 -5.10
N PHE A 22 4.50 -17.56 -4.93
CA PHE A 22 3.30 -17.29 -4.14
C PHE A 22 2.12 -16.94 -5.06
N GLY A 23 0.93 -17.48 -4.79
CA GLY A 23 -0.23 -17.15 -5.63
C GLY A 23 -1.51 -17.89 -5.30
N ILE A 24 -2.57 -17.57 -6.05
CA ILE A 24 -3.88 -18.20 -5.99
C ILE A 24 -4.15 -18.97 -7.30
N PRO A 25 -4.69 -20.20 -7.24
CA PRO A 25 -5.29 -20.85 -8.39
C PRO A 25 -6.61 -20.18 -8.75
N GLY A 26 -6.70 -19.62 -9.95
CA GLY A 26 -7.88 -18.98 -10.50
C GLY A 26 -8.12 -19.44 -11.94
N GLY A 27 -9.33 -19.22 -12.47
CA GLY A 27 -9.74 -19.78 -13.77
C GLY A 27 -8.77 -19.50 -14.94
N ALA A 28 -8.16 -18.30 -14.97
CA ALA A 28 -7.17 -17.92 -15.98
C ALA A 28 -5.78 -18.54 -15.79
N THR A 29 -5.46 -19.05 -14.59
CA THR A 29 -4.15 -19.63 -14.25
C THR A 29 -4.17 -21.15 -14.10
N ILE A 30 -5.35 -21.81 -14.10
CA ILE A 30 -5.49 -23.28 -14.05
C ILE A 30 -4.52 -24.03 -14.99
N PRO A 31 -4.33 -23.66 -16.28
CA PRO A 31 -3.42 -24.38 -17.17
C PRO A 31 -1.95 -24.39 -16.72
N PHE A 32 -1.53 -23.45 -15.88
CA PHE A 32 -0.23 -23.45 -15.22
C PHE A 32 -0.20 -24.39 -14.02
N TYR A 33 -1.24 -24.40 -13.18
CA TYR A 33 -1.35 -25.33 -12.05
C TYR A 33 -1.45 -26.79 -12.49
N ASP A 34 -2.11 -27.08 -13.62
CA ASP A 34 -2.19 -28.43 -14.21
C ASP A 34 -0.82 -28.97 -14.65
N LEU A 35 0.15 -28.09 -14.91
CA LEU A 35 1.51 -28.45 -15.33
C LEU A 35 2.49 -28.59 -14.17
N LEU A 36 2.26 -27.92 -13.03
CA LEU A 36 3.18 -27.95 -11.87
C LEU A 36 3.62 -29.37 -11.43
N PRO A 37 2.81 -30.44 -11.48
CA PRO A 37 3.26 -31.79 -11.16
C PRO A 37 4.40 -32.31 -12.05
N GLN A 38 4.63 -31.70 -13.22
CA GLN A 38 5.72 -32.02 -14.16
C GLN A 38 7.01 -31.24 -13.82
N TYR A 39 6.93 -30.24 -12.95
CA TYR A 39 8.03 -29.36 -12.53
C TYR A 39 8.21 -29.42 -11.00
N PRO A 40 8.61 -30.57 -10.42
CA PRO A 40 8.68 -30.80 -8.97
C PRO A 40 9.64 -29.86 -8.20
N GLN A 41 10.53 -29.15 -8.91
CA GLN A 41 11.39 -28.10 -8.37
C GLN A 41 10.66 -26.77 -8.13
N LEU A 42 9.47 -26.56 -8.71
CA LEU A 42 8.64 -25.36 -8.52
C LEU A 42 7.62 -25.60 -7.40
N LYS A 43 7.85 -24.99 -6.23
CA LYS A 43 6.99 -25.09 -5.06
C LYS A 43 6.01 -23.92 -5.02
N HIS A 44 4.73 -24.23 -5.25
CA HIS A 44 3.65 -23.28 -5.03
C HIS A 44 3.39 -23.09 -3.53
N ILE A 45 3.43 -21.84 -3.08
CA ILE A 45 2.87 -21.41 -1.80
C ILE A 45 1.48 -20.82 -2.05
N LEU A 46 0.46 -21.60 -1.71
CA LEU A 46 -0.94 -21.18 -1.79
C LEU A 46 -1.22 -20.07 -0.76
N VAL A 47 -1.59 -18.89 -1.26
CA VAL A 47 -2.12 -17.79 -0.43
C VAL A 47 -3.64 -17.68 -0.58
N ARG A 48 -4.28 -16.85 0.26
CA ARG A 48 -5.74 -16.62 0.23
C ARG A 48 -6.17 -15.28 -0.38
N HIS A 49 -5.24 -14.34 -0.58
CA HIS A 49 -5.51 -13.08 -1.27
C HIS A 49 -4.35 -12.69 -2.19
N GLU A 50 -4.61 -11.98 -3.28
CA GLU A 50 -3.59 -11.58 -4.27
C GLU A 50 -2.55 -10.60 -3.70
N GLN A 51 -2.99 -9.65 -2.85
CA GLN A 51 -2.06 -8.79 -2.09
C GLN A 51 -1.16 -9.60 -1.15
N VAL A 52 -1.66 -10.70 -0.58
CA VAL A 52 -0.87 -11.60 0.29
C VAL A 52 0.18 -12.35 -0.53
N ALA A 53 -0.03 -12.60 -1.84
CA ALA A 53 1.03 -13.13 -2.70
C ALA A 53 2.17 -12.12 -2.85
N ALA A 54 1.84 -10.85 -3.06
CA ALA A 54 2.82 -9.77 -3.16
C ALA A 54 3.59 -9.58 -1.84
N HIS A 55 2.90 -9.50 -0.70
CA HIS A 55 3.56 -9.36 0.61
C HIS A 55 4.39 -10.59 1.03
N ALA A 56 3.97 -11.81 0.64
CA ALA A 56 4.77 -13.01 0.91
C ALA A 56 6.01 -13.08 0.02
N ALA A 57 5.92 -12.65 -1.25
CA ALA A 57 7.07 -12.52 -2.13
C ALA A 57 8.02 -11.40 -1.68
N ASP A 58 7.49 -10.28 -1.19
CA ASP A 58 8.25 -9.16 -0.60
C ASP A 58 9.02 -9.61 0.66
N GLY A 59 8.36 -10.32 1.59
CA GLY A 59 9.02 -10.94 2.74
C GLY A 59 10.13 -11.92 2.34
N TYR A 60 9.90 -12.75 1.33
CA TYR A 60 10.92 -13.66 0.77
C TYR A 60 12.08 -12.92 0.08
N ALA A 61 11.83 -11.76 -0.53
CA ALA A 61 12.85 -10.90 -1.11
C ALA A 61 13.66 -10.12 -0.05
N HIS A 62 13.03 -9.80 1.09
CA HIS A 62 13.71 -9.20 2.24
C HIS A 62 14.66 -10.20 2.90
N GLU A 63 14.23 -11.45 3.06
CA GLU A 63 15.09 -12.61 3.42
C GLU A 63 16.22 -12.84 2.41
N ALA A 64 16.01 -12.51 1.13
CA ALA A 64 17.05 -12.53 0.10
C ALA A 64 18.03 -11.33 0.16
N GLY A 65 17.90 -10.44 1.14
CA GLY A 65 18.89 -9.40 1.46
C GLY A 65 18.84 -8.13 0.61
N VAL A 66 17.70 -7.83 -0.03
CA VAL A 66 17.53 -6.60 -0.83
C VAL A 66 16.99 -5.47 0.05
N ASP A 67 17.76 -4.38 0.19
CA ASP A 67 17.34 -3.18 0.91
C ASP A 67 16.42 -2.30 0.02
N PHE A 68 15.22 -2.01 0.52
CA PHE A 68 14.21 -1.19 -0.16
C PHE A 68 13.68 -0.12 0.81
N PRO A 69 14.38 1.01 0.99
CA PRO A 69 13.96 2.05 1.92
C PRO A 69 12.71 2.78 1.39
N LEU A 70 11.71 3.04 2.24
CA LEU A 70 10.45 3.69 1.84
C LEU A 70 10.64 5.01 1.05
N LYS A 71 11.70 5.77 1.31
CA LYS A 71 12.03 6.98 0.55
C LYS A 71 12.20 6.71 -0.96
N MET A 72 12.68 5.53 -1.35
CA MET A 72 12.83 5.11 -2.75
C MET A 72 11.48 5.09 -3.48
N VAL A 73 10.36 4.85 -2.78
CA VAL A 73 9.01 4.95 -3.36
C VAL A 73 8.73 6.36 -3.86
N ASN A 74 9.15 7.41 -3.14
CA ASN A 74 9.00 8.80 -3.59
C ASN A 74 9.92 9.13 -4.76
N GLU A 75 11.11 8.54 -4.82
CA GLU A 75 12.06 8.73 -5.92
C GLU A 75 11.56 8.05 -7.22
N ILE A 76 10.99 6.85 -7.11
CA ILE A 76 10.32 6.14 -8.23
C ILE A 76 9.04 6.89 -8.63
N SER A 77 8.17 7.24 -7.69
CA SER A 77 6.93 7.98 -7.95
C SER A 77 7.20 9.35 -8.58
N GLY A 78 8.31 10.01 -8.22
CA GLY A 78 8.73 11.29 -8.78
C GLY A 78 9.15 11.24 -10.26
N ARG A 79 9.51 10.06 -10.80
CA ARG A 79 9.91 9.86 -12.21
C ARG A 79 8.91 9.06 -13.05
N THR A 80 7.99 8.33 -12.42
CA THR A 80 7.01 7.47 -13.12
C THR A 80 5.66 8.17 -13.22
N PRO A 81 5.22 8.63 -14.41
CA PRO A 81 3.94 9.32 -14.56
C PRO A 81 2.73 8.38 -14.43
N GLN A 82 1.58 8.93 -14.04
CA GLN A 82 0.32 8.21 -13.98
C GLN A 82 -0.37 8.20 -15.36
N LEU A 83 -0.20 7.10 -16.11
CA LEU A 83 -0.81 6.93 -17.43
C LEU A 83 -2.26 6.43 -17.42
N CYS A 84 -2.68 5.80 -16.33
CA CYS A 84 -4.00 5.15 -16.23
C CYS A 84 -4.72 5.55 -14.94
N ARG A 85 -6.03 5.79 -15.04
CA ARG A 85 -6.95 5.92 -13.90
C ARG A 85 -8.02 4.85 -13.97
N LEU A 86 -7.76 3.73 -13.31
CA LEU A 86 -8.71 2.64 -13.14
C LEU A 86 -9.57 2.83 -11.88
N SER A 87 -10.74 2.21 -11.87
CA SER A 87 -11.61 2.07 -10.69
C SER A 87 -10.80 1.55 -9.50
N PRO A 88 -10.92 2.17 -8.31
CA PRO A 88 -11.88 3.20 -7.92
C PRO A 88 -11.54 4.62 -8.39
N ALA A 89 -10.31 4.90 -8.82
CA ALA A 89 -9.79 6.25 -9.03
C ALA A 89 -10.13 6.86 -10.40
N GLY A 90 -10.80 6.11 -11.28
CA GLY A 90 -11.27 6.57 -12.59
C GLY A 90 -12.38 5.66 -13.16
N PRO A 91 -12.84 5.95 -14.39
CA PRO A 91 -14.01 5.29 -14.98
C PRO A 91 -13.72 3.92 -15.60
N HIS A 92 -12.44 3.59 -15.86
CA HIS A 92 -12.03 2.37 -16.55
C HIS A 92 -11.79 1.20 -15.60
N HIS A 93 -11.99 -0.02 -16.07
CA HIS A 93 -11.74 -1.24 -15.29
C HIS A 93 -10.55 -2.04 -15.86
N VAL A 94 -10.17 -3.13 -15.20
CA VAL A 94 -8.97 -3.91 -15.57
C VAL A 94 -9.12 -4.56 -16.95
N GLU A 95 -10.34 -4.93 -17.33
CA GLU A 95 -10.67 -5.42 -18.67
C GLU A 95 -10.51 -4.35 -19.76
N ASP A 96 -10.74 -3.06 -19.43
CA ASP A 96 -10.52 -1.95 -20.36
C ASP A 96 -9.02 -1.72 -20.56
N LEU A 97 -8.24 -1.77 -19.47
CA LEU A 97 -6.78 -1.75 -19.56
C LEU A 97 -6.27 -2.91 -20.43
N HIS A 98 -6.79 -4.13 -20.24
CA HIS A 98 -6.42 -5.29 -21.05
C HIS A 98 -6.73 -5.08 -22.55
N ARG A 99 -7.94 -4.61 -22.88
CA ARG A 99 -8.35 -4.27 -24.26
C ARG A 99 -7.43 -3.21 -24.86
N ALA A 100 -7.08 -2.17 -24.08
CA ALA A 100 -6.20 -1.08 -24.46
C ALA A 100 -4.73 -1.49 -24.70
N GLY A 101 -4.34 -2.74 -24.42
CA GLY A 101 -2.98 -3.25 -24.62
C GLY A 101 -2.37 -3.94 -23.39
N GLY A 102 -3.01 -3.79 -22.23
CA GLY A 102 -2.61 -4.40 -20.97
C GLY A 102 -1.33 -3.81 -20.36
N ILE A 103 -0.82 -4.50 -19.34
CA ILE A 103 0.37 -4.08 -18.58
C ILE A 103 1.60 -3.91 -19.49
N ALA A 104 1.79 -4.79 -20.49
CA ALA A 104 2.90 -4.67 -21.43
C ALA A 104 2.88 -3.35 -22.23
N ALA A 105 1.69 -2.85 -22.61
CA ALA A 105 1.56 -1.56 -23.29
C ALA A 105 1.83 -0.38 -22.35
N VAL A 106 1.42 -0.46 -21.08
CA VAL A 106 1.78 0.54 -20.05
C VAL A 106 3.30 0.56 -19.84
N MET A 107 3.91 -0.61 -19.63
CA MET A 107 5.35 -0.75 -19.46
C MET A 107 6.13 -0.21 -20.67
N LYS A 108 5.64 -0.43 -21.88
CA LYS A 108 6.25 0.11 -23.11
C LYS A 108 6.16 1.63 -23.20
N GLU A 109 5.07 2.23 -22.70
CA GLU A 109 4.93 3.68 -22.65
C GLU A 109 5.82 4.32 -21.56
N ILE A 110 6.10 3.61 -20.45
CA ILE A 110 7.06 4.05 -19.40
C ILE A 110 8.47 3.45 -19.55
N GLU A 111 8.83 2.91 -20.71
CA GLU A 111 10.08 2.16 -20.95
C GLU A 111 11.34 2.96 -20.54
N SER A 112 11.30 4.29 -20.72
CA SER A 112 12.38 5.23 -20.36
C SER A 112 12.71 5.31 -18.86
N VAL A 113 11.84 4.80 -17.98
CA VAL A 113 12.03 4.76 -16.52
C VAL A 113 12.03 3.34 -15.95
N LEU A 114 12.09 2.32 -16.82
CA LEU A 114 12.21 0.91 -16.43
C LEU A 114 13.63 0.39 -16.62
N HIS A 115 13.99 -0.59 -15.78
CA HIS A 115 15.16 -1.44 -15.96
C HIS A 115 14.84 -2.53 -16.99
N THR A 116 15.03 -2.19 -18.27
CA THR A 116 14.67 -3.05 -19.41
C THR A 116 15.56 -4.28 -19.55
N GLU A 117 16.78 -4.23 -18.99
CA GLU A 117 17.80 -5.26 -18.98
C GLU A 117 17.53 -6.43 -18.02
N VAL A 118 16.57 -6.27 -17.10
CA VAL A 118 16.28 -7.26 -16.05
C VAL A 118 15.73 -8.54 -16.66
N PRO A 119 16.30 -9.73 -16.35
CA PRO A 119 15.75 -11.01 -16.80
C PRO A 119 14.40 -11.29 -16.13
N THR A 120 13.54 -12.02 -16.82
CA THR A 120 12.22 -12.41 -16.33
C THR A 120 12.02 -13.93 -16.39
N VAL A 121 10.78 -14.39 -16.22
CA VAL A 121 10.29 -15.62 -16.89
C VAL A 121 10.33 -15.42 -18.43
N THR A 122 9.60 -16.19 -19.26
CA THR A 122 9.65 -16.17 -20.75
C THR A 122 10.99 -16.57 -21.40
N GLY A 123 12.12 -16.37 -20.71
CA GLY A 123 13.47 -16.63 -21.18
C GLY A 123 14.22 -15.36 -21.60
N GLY A 124 13.56 -14.20 -21.63
CA GLY A 124 14.14 -12.92 -22.05
C GLY A 124 14.18 -11.85 -20.95
N THR A 125 14.53 -10.65 -21.36
CA THR A 125 14.53 -9.43 -20.53
C THR A 125 13.17 -8.72 -20.55
N VAL A 126 12.96 -7.80 -19.60
CA VAL A 126 11.78 -6.91 -19.57
C VAL A 126 11.60 -6.19 -20.92
N GLY A 127 12.67 -5.64 -21.49
CA GLY A 127 12.66 -4.91 -22.76
C GLY A 127 12.26 -5.79 -23.95
N GLU A 128 12.79 -7.02 -24.01
CA GLU A 128 12.43 -7.99 -25.06
C GLU A 128 10.95 -8.38 -24.99
N ASN A 129 10.40 -8.59 -23.80
CA ASN A 129 9.00 -8.95 -23.60
C ASN A 129 8.01 -7.84 -24.02
N ILE A 130 8.38 -6.57 -23.83
CA ILE A 130 7.52 -5.42 -24.14
C ILE A 130 7.79 -4.83 -25.54
N ALA A 131 8.79 -5.33 -26.28
CA ALA A 131 9.22 -4.77 -27.55
C ALA A 131 8.10 -4.66 -28.61
N ALA A 132 7.20 -5.64 -28.65
CA ALA A 132 6.05 -5.70 -29.57
C ALA A 132 4.73 -5.17 -28.96
N ALA A 133 4.76 -4.66 -27.72
CA ALA A 133 3.57 -4.12 -27.08
C ALA A 133 3.22 -2.74 -27.64
N GLY A 134 1.92 -2.40 -27.62
CA GLY A 134 1.45 -1.12 -28.13
C GLY A 134 0.06 -0.78 -27.57
N VAL A 135 -0.15 0.52 -27.33
CA VAL A 135 -1.42 1.05 -26.83
C VAL A 135 -2.45 1.06 -27.96
N ARG A 136 -3.58 0.39 -27.72
CA ARG A 136 -4.73 0.29 -28.63
C ARG A 136 -5.83 1.31 -28.33
N ASP A 137 -5.89 1.80 -27.09
CA ASP A 137 -6.85 2.82 -26.67
C ASP A 137 -6.17 3.88 -25.79
N ARG A 138 -6.09 5.10 -26.34
CA ARG A 138 -5.50 6.27 -25.68
C ARG A 138 -6.43 6.96 -24.69
N ALA A 139 -7.71 6.59 -24.61
CA ALA A 139 -8.58 7.03 -23.51
C ALA A 139 -8.22 6.30 -22.20
N VAL A 140 -7.68 5.08 -22.28
CA VAL A 140 -7.36 4.22 -21.13
C VAL A 140 -5.88 4.29 -20.72
N ILE A 141 -4.97 4.35 -21.70
CA ILE A 141 -3.52 4.47 -21.46
C ILE A 141 -3.00 5.75 -22.13
N LEU A 142 -2.85 6.82 -21.34
CA LEU A 142 -2.35 8.10 -21.83
C LEU A 142 -0.88 8.02 -22.29
N PRO A 143 -0.43 8.92 -23.18
CA PRO A 143 0.98 9.03 -23.56
C PRO A 143 1.85 9.48 -22.38
N PHE A 144 3.13 9.09 -22.37
CA PHE A 144 4.10 9.51 -21.34
C PHE A 144 4.21 11.04 -21.21
N ALA A 145 4.09 11.76 -22.33
CA ALA A 145 4.18 13.22 -22.39
C ALA A 145 2.90 13.95 -21.96
N GLU A 146 1.75 13.26 -21.92
CA GLU A 146 0.44 13.82 -21.59
C GLU A 146 -0.30 12.96 -20.53
N PRO A 147 0.30 12.70 -19.35
CA PRO A 147 -0.26 11.80 -18.35
C PRO A 147 -1.36 12.48 -17.51
N HIS A 148 -2.11 11.69 -16.73
CA HIS A 148 -3.04 12.25 -15.73
C HIS A 148 -2.31 13.03 -14.63
N SER A 149 -1.10 12.58 -14.29
CA SER A 149 -0.19 13.23 -13.35
C SER A 149 1.25 12.95 -13.78
N PRO A 150 2.17 13.93 -13.70
CA PRO A 150 3.59 13.72 -13.97
C PRO A 150 4.30 12.89 -12.88
N ARG A 151 3.62 12.62 -11.75
CA ARG A 151 4.07 11.77 -10.65
C ARG A 151 3.16 10.55 -10.49
N GLY A 152 3.70 9.49 -9.90
CA GLY A 152 2.97 8.27 -9.57
C GLY A 152 1.90 8.49 -8.50
N GLY A 153 0.97 7.54 -8.40
CA GLY A 153 -0.21 7.67 -7.54
C GLY A 153 -0.03 7.33 -6.06
N LEU A 154 1.20 7.05 -5.64
CA LEU A 154 1.58 6.81 -4.25
C LEU A 154 2.57 7.87 -3.79
N THR A 155 2.44 8.28 -2.54
CA THR A 155 3.36 9.20 -1.87
C THR A 155 3.59 8.72 -0.45
N VAL A 156 4.85 8.63 -0.04
CA VAL A 156 5.27 8.42 1.34
C VAL A 156 5.42 9.78 2.01
N LEU A 157 4.82 9.95 3.17
CA LEU A 157 4.92 11.15 4.01
C LEU A 157 5.85 10.88 5.18
N PHE A 158 6.65 11.88 5.57
CA PHE A 158 7.53 11.83 6.73
C PHE A 158 7.33 13.05 7.62
N GLY A 159 7.62 12.95 8.92
CA GLY A 159 7.60 14.13 9.80
C GLY A 159 7.47 13.75 11.26
N SER A 160 7.08 14.73 12.08
CA SER A 160 6.92 14.57 13.54
C SER A 160 5.89 13.51 13.93
N LEU A 161 4.88 13.22 13.09
CA LEU A 161 3.92 12.13 13.35
C LEU A 161 4.34 10.78 12.76
N ALA A 162 5.11 10.78 11.68
CA ALA A 162 5.53 9.57 10.96
C ALA A 162 7.04 9.63 10.65
N PRO A 163 7.92 9.49 11.65
CA PRO A 163 9.36 9.63 11.44
C PRO A 163 9.97 8.46 10.66
N GLU A 164 9.36 7.26 10.65
CA GLU A 164 9.74 6.16 9.77
C GLU A 164 8.97 6.14 8.43
N GLY A 165 7.92 6.95 8.31
CA GLY A 165 7.08 7.07 7.12
C GLY A 165 5.61 6.72 7.34
N ALA A 166 4.75 7.21 6.44
CA ALA A 166 3.34 6.87 6.28
C ALA A 166 2.99 6.89 4.79
N VAL A 167 1.92 6.22 4.35
CA VAL A 167 1.58 6.07 2.92
C VAL A 167 0.23 6.66 2.59
N VAL A 168 0.17 7.47 1.52
CA VAL A 168 -1.07 8.02 0.95
C VAL A 168 -1.14 7.78 -0.55
N LYS A 169 -2.35 7.48 -1.04
CA LYS A 169 -2.65 7.30 -2.47
C LYS A 169 -2.96 8.65 -3.13
N SER A 170 -1.93 9.48 -3.28
CA SER A 170 -2.05 10.88 -3.74
C SER A 170 -2.81 11.07 -5.06
N ALA A 171 -2.81 10.08 -5.98
CA ALA A 171 -3.62 10.15 -7.21
C ALA A 171 -5.15 10.04 -7.01
N ALA A 172 -5.58 9.66 -5.80
CA ALA A 172 -6.99 9.57 -5.45
C ALA A 172 -7.49 10.80 -4.67
N VAL A 173 -6.59 11.52 -3.98
CA VAL A 173 -6.90 12.64 -3.08
C VAL A 173 -7.45 13.86 -3.83
N ALA A 174 -8.49 14.49 -3.29
CA ALA A 174 -9.05 15.74 -3.81
C ALA A 174 -8.01 16.89 -3.78
N PRO A 175 -7.94 17.77 -4.80
CA PRO A 175 -6.90 18.81 -4.88
C PRO A 175 -6.80 19.73 -3.65
N GLN A 176 -7.93 20.06 -3.02
CA GLN A 176 -8.00 20.86 -1.79
C GLN A 176 -7.43 20.12 -0.57
N MET A 177 -7.48 18.79 -0.54
CA MET A 177 -6.97 17.95 0.55
C MET A 177 -5.49 17.59 0.41
N MET A 178 -4.81 18.04 -0.68
CA MET A 178 -3.36 17.87 -0.85
C MET A 178 -2.52 18.61 0.20
N SER A 179 -3.11 19.61 0.85
CA SER A 179 -2.56 20.33 2.00
C SER A 179 -3.70 20.58 3.00
N HIS A 180 -3.76 19.80 4.07
CA HIS A 180 -4.81 19.87 5.09
C HIS A 180 -4.25 20.20 6.46
N ARG A 181 -4.98 20.99 7.25
CA ARG A 181 -4.67 21.27 8.65
C ARG A 181 -5.96 21.23 9.45
N GLY A 182 -5.95 20.48 10.55
CA GLY A 182 -7.16 20.27 11.34
C GLY A 182 -6.88 19.70 12.73
N PRO A 183 -7.82 19.85 13.66
CA PRO A 183 -7.73 19.23 14.97
C PRO A 183 -7.91 17.71 14.87
N ALA A 184 -7.14 16.96 15.64
CA ALA A 184 -7.30 15.52 15.77
C ALA A 184 -8.63 15.14 16.46
N ARG A 185 -9.22 14.03 16.00
CA ARG A 185 -10.23 13.21 16.69
C ARG A 185 -9.64 11.81 16.84
N CYS A 186 -9.30 11.42 18.06
CA CYS A 186 -8.54 10.19 18.31
C CYS A 186 -9.47 9.02 18.68
N PHE A 187 -9.25 7.88 18.02
CA PHE A 187 -9.95 6.62 18.27
C PHE A 187 -8.91 5.51 18.44
N ASP A 188 -9.13 4.59 19.37
CA ASP A 188 -8.20 3.49 19.68
C ASP A 188 -8.67 2.13 19.11
N SER A 189 -9.73 2.18 18.28
CA SER A 189 -10.17 1.07 17.41
C SER A 189 -10.90 1.55 16.14
N GLU A 190 -11.02 0.66 15.13
CA GLU A 190 -11.93 0.88 13.98
C GLU A 190 -13.38 1.06 14.45
N ASP A 191 -13.84 0.24 15.41
CA ASP A 191 -15.22 0.24 15.91
C ASP A 191 -15.61 1.60 16.53
N GLU A 192 -14.76 2.19 17.38
CA GLU A 192 -14.97 3.53 17.96
C GLU A 192 -15.06 4.61 16.88
N CYS A 193 -14.21 4.54 15.86
CA CYS A 193 -14.22 5.50 14.76
C CYS A 193 -15.48 5.37 13.90
N VAL A 194 -15.91 4.13 13.63
CA VAL A 194 -17.15 3.82 12.91
C VAL A 194 -18.38 4.33 13.68
N GLU A 195 -18.46 4.09 14.98
CA GLU A 195 -19.56 4.60 15.83
C GLU A 195 -19.58 6.13 15.79
N ALA A 196 -18.44 6.79 15.99
CA ALA A 196 -18.33 8.25 15.93
C ALA A 196 -18.70 8.84 14.56
N ILE A 197 -18.33 8.20 13.44
CA ILE A 197 -18.74 8.64 12.10
C ILE A 197 -20.25 8.51 11.93
N MET A 198 -20.83 7.36 12.33
CA MET A 198 -22.27 7.08 12.22
C MET A 198 -23.14 8.02 13.08
N GLU A 199 -22.62 8.46 14.23
CA GLU A 199 -23.28 9.45 15.11
C GLU A 199 -22.98 10.92 14.71
N HIS A 200 -22.20 11.15 13.64
CA HIS A 200 -21.73 12.47 13.21
C HIS A 200 -20.91 13.22 14.28
N HIS A 201 -20.15 12.49 15.11
CA HIS A 201 -19.23 13.01 16.13
C HIS A 201 -17.88 13.49 15.53
N PHE A 202 -17.94 14.23 14.43
CA PHE A 202 -16.80 14.91 13.80
C PHE A 202 -17.25 16.21 13.11
N LYS A 203 -16.31 17.04 12.68
CA LYS A 203 -16.57 18.27 11.92
C LYS A 203 -15.82 18.30 10.59
N GLU A 204 -16.35 19.04 9.62
CA GLU A 204 -15.58 19.42 8.43
C GLU A 204 -14.29 20.15 8.88
N GLY A 205 -13.14 19.74 8.36
CA GLY A 205 -11.82 20.19 8.81
C GLY A 205 -11.14 19.26 9.81
N ASP A 206 -11.84 18.38 10.53
CA ASP A 206 -11.22 17.46 11.49
C ASP A 206 -10.28 16.45 10.79
N VAL A 207 -9.36 15.88 11.58
CA VAL A 207 -8.50 14.76 11.18
C VAL A 207 -8.83 13.57 12.07
N LEU A 208 -9.42 12.52 11.51
CA LEU A 208 -9.75 11.30 12.24
C LEU A 208 -8.50 10.44 12.38
N VAL A 209 -8.07 10.15 13.60
CA VAL A 209 -6.82 9.45 13.92
C VAL A 209 -7.14 8.12 14.57
N LEU A 210 -7.00 7.03 13.82
CA LEU A 210 -7.27 5.66 14.26
C LEU A 210 -5.96 5.01 14.68
N ARG A 211 -5.84 4.66 15.96
CA ARG A 211 -4.59 4.20 16.60
C ARG A 211 -4.71 2.76 17.07
N TYR A 212 -3.57 2.12 17.30
CA TYR A 212 -3.50 0.73 17.76
C TYR A 212 -4.17 -0.24 16.78
N GLU A 213 -4.11 0.08 15.48
CA GLU A 213 -4.46 -0.80 14.37
C GLU A 213 -3.24 -1.16 13.51
N GLY A 214 -2.03 -0.84 13.99
CA GLY A 214 -0.76 -1.27 13.40
C GLY A 214 -0.47 -2.78 13.55
N PRO A 215 0.70 -3.25 13.07
CA PRO A 215 1.09 -4.67 13.15
C PRO A 215 1.00 -5.27 14.55
N ARG A 216 1.51 -4.58 15.58
CA ARG A 216 1.43 -5.00 16.99
C ARG A 216 0.11 -4.58 17.65
N GLY A 217 -0.44 -3.44 17.25
CA GLY A 217 -1.66 -2.84 17.83
C GLY A 217 -2.92 -3.67 17.60
N GLY A 218 -3.24 -3.93 16.33
CA GLY A 218 -4.50 -4.57 15.91
C GLY A 218 -4.79 -5.89 16.64
N PRO A 219 -3.87 -6.87 16.67
CA PRO A 219 -2.66 -7.02 15.85
C PRO A 219 -2.95 -7.56 14.44
N GLY A 220 -1.94 -7.56 13.57
CA GLY A 220 -2.05 -8.06 12.19
C GLY A 220 -2.30 -6.97 11.15
N MET A 221 -2.29 -5.70 11.57
CA MET A 221 -2.47 -4.53 10.71
C MET A 221 -3.73 -4.63 9.82
N PRO A 222 -4.94 -4.67 10.41
CA PRO A 222 -6.20 -4.83 9.68
C PRO A 222 -6.40 -3.78 8.58
N GLU A 223 -7.19 -4.14 7.57
CA GLU A 223 -7.58 -3.24 6.48
C GLU A 223 -8.95 -2.65 6.77
N MET A 224 -8.97 -1.37 7.13
CA MET A 224 -10.18 -0.64 7.47
C MET A 224 -10.80 -0.06 6.19
N LEU A 225 -11.89 -0.69 5.73
CA LEU A 225 -12.73 -0.18 4.63
C LEU A 225 -13.90 0.65 5.15
N SER A 226 -14.35 0.39 6.38
CA SER A 226 -15.59 0.94 6.93
C SER A 226 -15.54 2.46 7.11
N PRO A 227 -14.52 3.05 7.78
CA PRO A 227 -14.46 4.50 7.99
C PRO A 227 -14.43 5.29 6.68
N THR A 228 -13.60 4.87 5.72
CA THR A 228 -13.45 5.54 4.41
C THR A 228 -14.72 5.43 3.57
N SER A 229 -15.39 4.26 3.60
CA SER A 229 -16.64 4.06 2.87
C SER A 229 -17.79 4.90 3.43
N MET A 230 -17.83 5.10 4.75
CA MET A 230 -18.81 5.98 5.40
C MET A 230 -18.55 7.45 5.11
N ILE A 231 -17.30 7.91 5.21
CA ILE A 231 -16.90 9.29 4.90
C ILE A 231 -17.19 9.66 3.43
N SER A 232 -16.80 8.80 2.47
CA SER A 232 -17.13 9.01 1.05
C SER A 232 -18.63 8.85 0.77
N GLY A 233 -19.32 7.93 1.45
CA GLY A 233 -20.77 7.75 1.35
C GLY A 233 -21.59 8.93 1.89
N MET A 234 -21.04 9.68 2.85
CA MET A 234 -21.59 10.94 3.36
C MET A 234 -21.22 12.15 2.50
N GLY A 235 -20.30 12.02 1.53
CA GLY A 235 -19.83 13.11 0.69
C GLY A 235 -19.01 14.17 1.44
N VAL A 236 -18.16 13.73 2.36
CA VAL A 236 -17.24 14.59 3.15
C VAL A 236 -15.77 14.16 3.03
N ASP A 237 -15.47 13.25 2.10
CA ASP A 237 -14.14 12.77 1.70
C ASP A 237 -13.21 13.87 1.19
N ASP A 238 -13.77 15.01 0.77
CA ASP A 238 -13.04 16.19 0.33
C ASP A 238 -12.90 17.29 1.40
N LYS A 239 -13.25 16.98 2.67
CA LYS A 239 -13.25 17.92 3.81
C LYS A 239 -12.67 17.37 5.12
N VAL A 240 -12.52 16.05 5.23
CA VAL A 240 -12.04 15.34 6.42
C VAL A 240 -10.89 14.44 6.00
N ALA A 241 -9.82 14.41 6.79
CA ALA A 241 -8.71 13.49 6.58
C ALA A 241 -8.78 12.31 7.56
N LEU A 242 -8.26 11.15 7.16
CA LEU A 242 -8.12 9.97 8.01
C LEU A 242 -6.64 9.58 8.10
N ILE A 243 -6.18 9.24 9.30
CA ILE A 243 -4.80 8.82 9.59
C ILE A 243 -4.84 7.54 10.42
N THR A 244 -3.96 6.59 10.13
CA THR A 244 -3.80 5.39 10.96
C THR A 244 -2.40 4.78 10.92
N ASP A 245 -2.04 4.09 12.00
CA ASP A 245 -0.93 3.13 12.03
C ASP A 245 -1.27 1.78 11.36
N GLY A 246 -2.55 1.50 11.12
CA GLY A 246 -3.05 0.36 10.32
C GLY A 246 -3.09 0.61 8.81
N ARG A 247 -4.02 -0.04 8.11
CA ARG A 247 -4.19 0.09 6.64
C ARG A 247 -5.59 0.56 6.27
N PHE A 248 -5.67 1.40 5.25
CA PHE A 248 -6.93 1.71 4.55
C PHE A 248 -7.03 0.91 3.26
N SER A 249 -8.26 0.66 2.80
CA SER A 249 -8.45 -0.13 1.58
C SER A 249 -8.04 0.61 0.30
N GLY A 250 -7.57 -0.14 -0.69
CA GLY A 250 -7.21 0.37 -2.02
C GLY A 250 -8.38 1.02 -2.78
N ALA A 251 -9.62 0.81 -2.32
CA ALA A 251 -10.86 1.42 -2.81
C ALA A 251 -10.97 2.95 -2.57
N THR A 252 -10.22 3.50 -1.60
CA THR A 252 -10.42 4.86 -1.06
C THR A 252 -10.10 5.98 -2.05
N ARG A 253 -10.84 7.11 -1.94
CA ARG A 253 -10.70 8.36 -2.73
C ARG A 253 -10.30 9.58 -1.89
N ASP A 254 -10.06 9.35 -0.62
CA ASP A 254 -10.07 10.38 0.41
C ASP A 254 -8.62 10.72 0.81
N ALA A 255 -8.42 11.73 1.66
CA ALA A 255 -7.14 11.97 2.32
C ALA A 255 -6.88 10.94 3.45
N ALA A 256 -6.81 9.67 3.06
CA ALA A 256 -6.63 8.52 3.94
C ALA A 256 -5.17 8.06 3.94
N ILE A 257 -4.50 8.24 5.07
CA ILE A 257 -3.06 8.06 5.26
C ILE A 257 -2.83 6.88 6.20
N GLY A 258 -2.37 5.76 5.67
CA GLY A 258 -2.10 4.55 6.45
C GLY A 258 -0.62 4.37 6.79
N HIS A 259 -0.31 3.26 7.46
CA HIS A 259 1.04 2.80 7.73
C HIS A 259 1.90 3.79 8.56
N VAL A 260 1.27 4.67 9.35
CA VAL A 260 2.01 5.63 10.20
C VAL A 260 2.97 4.86 11.11
N SER A 261 4.26 5.09 10.88
CA SER A 261 5.35 4.35 11.50
C SER A 261 6.28 5.30 12.29
N PRO A 262 6.66 4.97 13.54
CA PRO A 262 6.23 3.79 14.31
C PRO A 262 4.74 3.82 14.70
N GLU A 263 4.15 2.65 14.88
CA GLU A 263 2.74 2.49 15.30
C GLU A 263 2.51 2.95 16.76
N ALA A 264 1.25 3.22 17.13
CA ALA A 264 0.89 3.66 18.47
C ALA A 264 1.28 2.62 19.54
N ALA A 265 1.03 1.33 19.26
CA ALA A 265 1.40 0.23 20.13
C ALA A 265 2.93 0.09 20.33
N ALA A 266 3.75 0.71 19.46
CA ALA A 266 5.21 0.76 19.54
C ALA A 266 5.74 2.02 20.25
N GLY A 267 4.88 2.90 20.74
CA GLY A 267 5.26 4.21 21.28
C GLY A 267 5.59 5.23 20.20
N GLY A 268 5.04 5.07 18.99
CA GLY A 268 5.19 6.05 17.92
C GLY A 268 4.45 7.37 18.23
N PRO A 269 4.84 8.51 17.62
CA PRO A 269 4.28 9.83 17.93
C PRO A 269 2.76 9.94 17.77
N ILE A 270 2.14 9.12 16.91
CA ILE A 270 0.68 9.04 16.77
C ILE A 270 -0.04 8.68 18.09
N ALA A 271 0.59 7.92 18.99
CA ALA A 271 0.03 7.63 20.33
C ALA A 271 -0.01 8.87 21.24
N ALA A 272 0.81 9.90 20.99
CA ALA A 272 0.86 11.12 21.80
C ALA A 272 -0.29 12.09 21.50
N LEU A 273 -1.00 11.91 20.39
CA LEU A 273 -2.10 12.77 19.98
C LEU A 273 -3.28 12.70 20.96
N GLN A 274 -3.95 13.83 21.10
CA GLN A 274 -5.15 14.03 21.89
C GLN A 274 -6.15 14.87 21.09
N ASP A 275 -7.42 14.76 21.44
CA ASP A 275 -8.50 15.48 20.78
C ASP A 275 -8.27 16.99 20.79
N GLY A 276 -8.22 17.59 19.59
CA GLY A 276 -7.96 19.02 19.40
C GLY A 276 -6.52 19.41 19.04
N ASP A 277 -5.52 18.51 19.13
CA ASP A 277 -4.16 18.82 18.66
C ASP A 277 -4.17 19.08 17.14
N GLU A 278 -3.45 20.10 16.65
CA GLU A 278 -3.33 20.34 15.21
C GLU A 278 -2.46 19.26 14.54
N VAL A 279 -3.02 18.63 13.52
CA VAL A 279 -2.35 17.74 12.58
C VAL A 279 -2.19 18.47 11.24
N ILE A 280 -1.01 18.29 10.63
CA ILE A 280 -0.54 19.00 9.45
C ILE A 280 -0.20 17.96 8.38
N ILE A 281 -1.02 17.91 7.33
CA ILE A 281 -0.85 17.04 6.17
C ILE A 281 -0.40 17.91 5.00
N ASP A 282 0.76 17.63 4.42
CA ASP A 282 1.25 18.31 3.22
C ASP A 282 1.81 17.27 2.24
N ILE A 283 0.93 16.73 1.40
CA ILE A 283 1.24 15.66 0.46
C ILE A 283 2.18 16.17 -0.64
N ALA A 284 2.07 17.45 -1.00
CA ALA A 284 2.90 18.07 -2.03
C ALA A 284 4.39 18.11 -1.62
N ASN A 285 4.67 18.41 -0.35
CA ASN A 285 6.01 18.43 0.25
C ASN A 285 6.38 17.13 0.99
N GLN A 286 5.56 16.08 0.88
CA GLN A 286 5.80 14.75 1.48
C GLN A 286 5.86 14.76 3.02
N ARG A 287 5.03 15.58 3.67
CA ARG A 287 5.06 15.79 5.13
C ARG A 287 3.80 15.31 5.86
N LEU A 288 4.02 14.73 7.04
CA LEU A 288 3.00 14.45 8.04
C LEU A 288 3.49 14.86 9.44
N ASP A 289 2.92 15.93 9.96
CA ASP A 289 3.39 16.62 11.15
C ASP A 289 2.25 16.91 12.15
N THR A 290 2.62 17.27 13.38
CA THR A 290 1.72 17.88 14.36
C THR A 290 2.31 19.22 14.84
N ALA A 291 1.47 20.09 15.39
CA ALA A 291 1.92 21.31 16.06
C ALA A 291 2.58 21.07 17.44
N LEU A 292 2.49 19.86 17.99
CA LEU A 292 3.16 19.49 19.24
C LEU A 292 4.68 19.60 19.12
N SER A 293 5.33 20.12 20.15
CA SER A 293 6.79 20.06 20.26
C SER A 293 7.27 18.64 20.58
N GLN A 294 8.51 18.32 20.20
CA GLN A 294 9.14 17.03 20.50
C GLN A 294 9.09 16.69 22.01
N GLY A 295 9.28 17.68 22.88
CA GLY A 295 9.22 17.49 24.33
C GLY A 295 7.81 17.21 24.86
N GLU A 296 6.75 17.73 24.21
CA GLU A 296 5.36 17.38 24.53
C GLU A 296 5.02 15.97 24.07
N ILE A 297 5.47 15.57 22.87
CA ILE A 297 5.32 14.20 22.37
C ILE A 297 5.99 13.22 23.35
N GLU A 298 7.25 13.43 23.71
CA GLU A 298 7.99 12.60 24.67
C GLU A 298 7.32 12.54 26.04
N ALA A 299 6.90 13.69 26.59
CA ALA A 299 6.23 13.75 27.90
C ALA A 299 4.88 13.03 27.90
N ARG A 300 4.10 13.13 26.81
CA ARG A 300 2.82 12.42 26.68
C ARG A 300 3.03 10.91 26.51
N LEU A 301 3.97 10.48 25.66
CA LEU A 301 4.31 9.06 25.50
C LEU A 301 4.77 8.43 26.83
N ALA A 302 5.60 9.14 27.62
CA ALA A 302 6.04 8.68 28.93
C ALA A 302 4.91 8.64 30.00
N ALA A 303 3.78 9.29 29.75
CA ALA A 303 2.60 9.28 30.61
C ALA A 303 1.52 8.26 30.18
N LEU A 304 1.68 7.62 29.03
CA LEU A 304 0.78 6.55 28.59
C LEU A 304 0.96 5.29 29.46
N PRO A 305 -0.11 4.51 29.70
CA PRO A 305 0.01 3.18 30.29
C PRO A 305 0.73 2.22 29.33
N ASP A 306 1.37 1.19 29.88
CA ASP A 306 1.95 0.10 29.08
C ASP A 306 0.89 -0.51 28.15
N PHE A 307 1.15 -0.54 26.84
CA PHE A 307 0.25 -1.11 25.85
C PHE A 307 -0.14 -2.55 26.18
N GLN A 308 -1.44 -2.80 26.30
CA GLN A 308 -2.00 -4.14 26.51
C GLN A 308 -2.55 -4.68 25.17
N PRO A 309 -2.03 -5.80 24.65
CA PRO A 309 -2.53 -6.37 23.40
C PRO A 309 -4.00 -6.77 23.49
N LYS A 310 -4.80 -6.37 22.48
CA LYS A 310 -6.20 -6.80 22.30
C LYS A 310 -6.35 -8.34 22.30
N ILE A 311 -5.31 -9.06 21.86
CA ILE A 311 -5.26 -10.53 21.79
C ILE A 311 -3.98 -11.05 22.46
N ASP A 312 -4.14 -11.76 23.59
CA ASP A 312 -3.05 -12.18 24.46
C ASP A 312 -2.61 -13.65 24.28
N SER A 313 -3.21 -14.38 23.35
CA SER A 313 -2.99 -15.82 23.17
C SER A 313 -2.98 -16.26 21.69
N GLY A 314 -2.67 -17.54 21.44
CA GLY A 314 -2.65 -18.11 20.08
C GLY A 314 -1.55 -17.56 19.17
N TYR A 315 -1.82 -17.57 17.85
CA TYR A 315 -0.87 -17.12 16.83
C TYR A 315 -0.70 -15.60 16.82
N LEU A 316 -1.79 -14.83 16.99
CA LEU A 316 -1.76 -13.37 16.93
C LEU A 316 -0.92 -12.74 18.05
N LYS A 317 -0.88 -13.34 19.26
CA LYS A 317 0.09 -12.97 20.29
C LYS A 317 1.54 -13.13 19.82
N ARG A 318 1.87 -14.25 19.17
CA ARG A 318 3.23 -14.52 18.66
C ARG A 318 3.59 -13.54 17.54
N TYR A 319 2.64 -13.28 16.64
CA TYR A 319 2.77 -12.26 15.59
C TYR A 319 3.11 -10.89 16.21
N ALA A 320 2.29 -10.39 17.14
CA ALA A 320 2.49 -9.11 17.80
C ALA A 320 3.83 -8.98 18.56
N GLN A 321 4.38 -10.10 19.05
CA GLN A 321 5.69 -10.12 19.72
C GLN A 321 6.86 -10.08 18.72
N SER A 322 6.78 -10.85 17.64
CA SER A 322 7.87 -11.04 16.67
C SER A 322 7.86 -10.04 15.51
N VAL A 323 6.74 -9.40 15.19
CA VAL A 323 6.61 -8.52 14.01
C VAL A 323 7.45 -7.23 14.11
N THR A 324 7.92 -6.74 12.96
CA THR A 324 8.58 -5.45 12.78
C THR A 324 7.58 -4.32 12.46
N SER A 325 8.06 -3.07 12.42
CA SER A 325 7.28 -1.92 11.96
C SER A 325 6.79 -2.11 10.51
N ALA A 326 5.66 -1.48 10.17
CA ALA A 326 5.13 -1.44 8.81
C ALA A 326 6.10 -0.78 7.81
N SER A 327 6.94 0.14 8.29
CA SER A 327 8.06 0.74 7.55
C SER A 327 9.10 -0.27 7.05
N ARG A 328 9.11 -1.48 7.63
CA ARG A 328 10.00 -2.60 7.31
C ARG A 328 9.22 -3.81 6.77
N GLY A 329 8.09 -3.57 6.12
CA GLY A 329 7.24 -4.61 5.51
C GLY A 329 6.45 -5.49 6.50
N ALA A 330 6.45 -5.18 7.80
CA ALA A 330 5.81 -6.00 8.85
C ALA A 330 6.21 -7.49 8.81
N VAL A 331 7.49 -7.76 8.51
CA VAL A 331 8.11 -9.10 8.59
C VAL A 331 8.30 -9.53 10.05
N PHE A 332 8.76 -10.76 10.28
CA PHE A 332 9.22 -11.18 11.61
C PHE A 332 10.68 -10.76 11.85
N LYS A 333 11.03 -10.57 13.12
CA LYS A 333 12.42 -10.46 13.58
C LYS A 333 13.06 -11.85 13.60
N ASP A 334 14.35 -11.88 13.26
CA ASP A 334 15.27 -13.01 13.44
C ASP A 334 15.44 -13.41 14.92
#